data_AF-X1JKI8-F1
#
_entry.id   AF-X1JKI8-F1
#
_cell.length_a   1.000
_cell.length_b   1.000
_cell.length_c   1.000
_cell.angle_alpha   90.00
_cell.angle_beta   90.00
_cell.angle_gamma   90.00
#
_symmetry.space_group_name_H-M   'P 1'
#
loop_
_entity.id
_entity.type
_entity.pdbx_description
1 polymer ?
#
loop_
_entity_poly.entity_id
_entity_poly.type
_entity_poly.pdbx_seq_one_letter_code
_entity_poly.pdbx_strand_id
1 'polypeptide(L)'
;MKKKSHKFLYIAIIIVLCIIIAGLFLQLRISTYQNNFLQIDLKVKELTKTLNLPLIEEKEIRGRFFLPELQQEKTLSIPFDYPLDTLLLQIQEELSLRLVKIHQLEEKDSKDQYQILAKVGSESRTTHTLRFILKKIKIALLIDDFGYSKGGVVDVFLEDLNIPFTISVIPGTP
;
A
#
# COMPACT_ATOMS: atom_id res chain seq x y z
N MET A 1 -4.63 50.53 -51.38
CA MET A 1 -5.04 50.53 -49.95
C MET A 1 -5.39 49.11 -49.51
N LYS A 2 -4.49 48.40 -48.79
CA LYS A 2 -4.67 47.01 -48.37
C LYS A 2 -5.61 46.91 -47.14
N LYS A 3 -6.93 46.82 -47.37
CA LYS A 3 -7.92 46.41 -46.34
C LYS A 3 -7.93 44.87 -46.19
N LYS A 4 -6.83 44.26 -45.76
CA LYS A 4 -6.76 42.82 -45.42
C LYS A 4 -5.69 42.60 -44.34
N SER A 5 -5.97 42.96 -43.09
CA SER A 5 -5.07 42.57 -41.99
C SER A 5 -5.67 42.60 -40.57
N HIS A 6 -6.87 43.12 -40.37
CA HIS A 6 -7.45 43.13 -39.01
C HIS A 6 -8.10 41.79 -38.63
N LYS A 7 -8.69 41.06 -39.59
CA LYS A 7 -9.33 39.76 -39.32
C LYS A 7 -8.33 38.71 -38.81
N PHE A 8 -7.14 38.64 -39.40
CA PHE A 8 -6.08 37.73 -38.94
C PHE A 8 -5.52 38.12 -37.58
N LEU A 9 -5.42 39.44 -37.29
CA LEU A 9 -5.03 39.95 -35.97
C LEU A 9 -6.05 39.53 -34.89
N TYR A 10 -7.35 39.70 -35.14
CA TYR A 10 -8.38 39.27 -34.20
C TYR A 10 -8.38 37.75 -33.97
N ILE A 11 -8.16 36.95 -35.01
CA ILE A 11 -8.02 35.49 -34.88
C ILE A 11 -6.80 35.14 -34.01
N ALA A 12 -5.65 35.79 -34.23
CA ALA A 12 -4.46 35.57 -33.42
C ALA A 12 -4.69 35.92 -31.95
N ILE A 13 -5.36 37.04 -31.66
CA ILE A 13 -5.72 37.44 -30.29
C ILE A 13 -6.63 36.40 -29.62
N ILE A 14 -7.63 35.89 -30.34
CA ILE A 14 -8.53 34.85 -29.81
C ILE A 14 -7.76 33.57 -29.52
N ILE A 15 -6.85 33.14 -30.40
CA ILE A 15 -6.02 31.95 -30.17
C ILE A 15 -5.15 32.11 -28.92
N VAL A 16 -4.49 33.27 -28.77
CA VAL A 16 -3.68 33.55 -27.58
C VAL A 16 -4.54 33.56 -26.31
N LEU A 17 -5.73 34.16 -26.35
CA LEU A 17 -6.66 34.16 -25.22
C LEU A 17 -7.10 32.73 -24.84
N CYS A 18 -7.41 31.88 -25.83
CA CYS A 18 -7.74 30.48 -25.61
C CYS A 18 -6.58 29.70 -24.97
N ILE A 19 -5.34 29.95 -25.39
CA ILE A 19 -4.14 29.32 -24.80
C ILE A 19 -3.98 29.76 -23.33
N ILE A 20 -4.18 31.05 -23.02
CA ILE A 20 -4.09 31.56 -21.65
C ILE A 20 -5.17 30.93 -20.76
N ILE A 21 -6.42 30.88 -21.23
CA ILE A 21 -7.54 30.26 -20.47
C ILE A 21 -7.26 28.78 -20.24
N ALA A 22 -6.81 28.05 -21.26
CA ALA A 22 -6.44 26.63 -21.13
C ALA A 22 -5.29 26.43 -20.14
N GLY A 23 -4.27 27.29 -20.19
CA GLY A 23 -3.14 27.28 -19.26
C GLY A 23 -3.56 27.52 -17.81
N LEU A 24 -4.38 28.53 -17.56
CA LEU A 24 -4.93 28.83 -16.24
C LEU A 24 -5.80 27.69 -15.70
N PHE A 25 -6.64 27.11 -16.55
CA PHE A 25 -7.47 25.96 -16.18
C PHE A 25 -6.63 24.74 -15.79
N LEU A 26 -5.57 24.46 -16.56
CA LEU A 26 -4.63 23.37 -16.25
C LEU A 26 -3.87 23.64 -14.94
N GLN A 27 -3.41 24.87 -14.73
CA GLN A 27 -2.70 25.26 -13.52
C GLN A 27 -3.58 25.12 -12.28
N LEU A 28 -4.85 25.53 -12.34
CA LEU A 28 -5.82 25.34 -11.26
C LEU A 28 -6.01 23.85 -10.95
N ARG A 29 -6.23 23.02 -11.97
CA ARG A 29 -6.36 21.55 -11.82
C ARG A 29 -5.15 20.93 -11.13
N ILE A 30 -3.93 21.32 -11.52
CA ILE A 30 -2.69 20.81 -10.94
C ILE A 30 -2.57 21.26 -9.48
N SER A 31 -2.83 22.53 -9.19
CA SER A 31 -2.74 23.07 -7.82
C SER A 31 -3.73 22.39 -6.88
N THR A 32 -5.00 22.24 -7.29
CA THR A 32 -6.00 21.52 -6.50
C THR A 32 -5.58 20.07 -6.25
N TYR A 33 -5.03 19.40 -7.27
CA TYR A 33 -4.54 18.04 -7.13
C TYR A 33 -3.37 17.94 -6.14
N GLN A 34 -2.39 18.83 -6.23
CA GLN A 34 -1.24 18.85 -5.32
C GLN A 34 -1.67 19.09 -3.87
N ASN A 35 -2.60 20.02 -3.64
CA ASN A 35 -3.14 20.26 -2.30
C ASN A 35 -3.86 19.01 -1.76
N ASN A 36 -4.68 18.36 -2.57
CA ASN A 36 -5.35 17.11 -2.17
C ASN A 36 -4.34 15.99 -1.88
N PHE A 37 -3.29 15.88 -2.70
CA PHE A 37 -2.21 14.91 -2.48
C PHE A 37 -1.53 15.14 -1.13
N LEU A 38 -1.13 16.39 -0.82
CA LEU A 38 -0.48 16.75 0.44
C LEU A 38 -1.37 16.47 1.66
N GLN A 39 -2.66 16.77 1.56
CA GLN A 39 -3.61 16.46 2.64
C GLN A 39 -3.72 14.96 2.89
N ILE A 40 -3.74 14.15 1.83
CA ILE A 40 -3.79 12.68 1.97
C ILE A 40 -2.47 12.15 2.51
N ASP A 41 -1.33 12.68 2.07
CA ASP A 41 -0.01 12.25 2.57
C ASP A 41 0.12 12.49 4.07
N LEU A 42 -0.35 13.63 4.59
CA LEU A 42 -0.41 13.89 6.02
C LEU A 42 -1.26 12.86 6.77
N LYS A 43 -2.46 12.56 6.25
CA LYS A 43 -3.36 11.55 6.84
C LYS A 43 -2.78 10.15 6.81
N VAL A 44 -2.09 9.79 5.72
CA VAL A 44 -1.38 8.51 5.58
C VAL A 44 -0.22 8.45 6.56
N LYS A 45 0.54 9.53 6.73
CA LYS A 45 1.65 9.59 7.69
C LYS A 45 1.14 9.41 9.13
N GLU A 46 0.02 10.04 9.47
CA GLU A 46 -0.64 9.83 10.77
C GLU A 46 -1.13 8.39 10.93
N LEU A 47 -1.75 7.79 9.91
CA LEU A 47 -2.15 6.38 9.92
C LEU A 47 -0.96 5.47 10.22
N THR A 48 0.15 5.63 9.51
CA THR A 48 1.35 4.81 9.71
C THR A 48 1.92 4.94 11.12
N LYS A 49 1.81 6.14 11.72
CA LYS A 49 2.23 6.40 13.09
C LYS A 49 1.28 5.73 14.10
N THR A 50 -0.03 5.78 13.87
CA THR A 50 -1.02 5.14 14.75
C THR A 50 -0.91 3.62 14.72
N LEU A 51 -0.70 3.03 13.55
CA LEU A 51 -0.49 1.58 13.42
C LEU A 51 0.88 1.13 13.94
N ASN A 52 1.79 2.07 14.22
CA ASN A 52 3.16 1.81 14.69
C ASN A 52 3.91 0.78 13.81
N LEU A 53 3.64 0.80 12.49
CA LEU A 53 4.25 -0.13 11.55
C LEU A 53 5.52 0.49 10.94
N PRO A 54 6.65 -0.23 10.91
CA PRO A 54 7.87 0.27 10.31
C PRO A 54 7.72 0.41 8.79
N LEU A 55 8.17 1.56 8.27
CA LEU A 55 8.25 1.82 6.84
C LEU A 55 9.50 1.13 6.27
N ILE A 56 9.30 0.26 5.27
CA ILE A 56 10.40 -0.42 4.57
C ILE A 56 10.84 0.40 3.36
N GLU A 57 9.86 0.83 2.55
CA GLU A 57 10.15 1.45 1.26
C GLU A 57 9.12 2.52 0.93
N GLU A 58 9.59 3.58 0.28
CA GLU A 58 8.77 4.67 -0.21
C GLU A 58 9.19 5.00 -1.64
N LYS A 59 8.22 4.97 -2.56
CA LYS A 59 8.45 5.24 -3.99
C LYS A 59 7.51 6.32 -4.47
N GLU A 60 8.06 7.34 -5.12
CA GLU A 60 7.29 8.37 -5.82
C GLU A 60 7.15 7.98 -7.30
N ILE A 61 5.91 7.86 -7.77
CA ILE A 61 5.57 7.59 -9.16
C ILE A 61 5.00 8.87 -9.75
N ARG A 62 5.67 9.43 -10.77
CA ARG A 62 5.15 10.59 -11.50
C ARG A 62 4.38 10.17 -12.74
N GLY A 63 3.16 10.68 -12.86
CA GLY A 63 2.35 10.61 -14.08
C GLY A 63 2.98 11.30 -15.29
N ARG A 64 2.40 11.09 -16.49
CA ARG A 64 2.96 11.53 -17.78
C ARG A 64 3.04 13.06 -17.92
N PHE A 65 3.90 13.49 -18.84
CA PHE A 65 4.30 14.87 -19.21
C PHE A 65 3.22 15.97 -19.23
N PHE A 66 1.93 15.66 -19.41
CA PHE A 66 0.86 16.66 -19.53
C PHE A 66 0.01 16.85 -18.26
N LEU A 67 0.05 15.90 -17.33
CA LEU A 67 -0.66 15.93 -16.04
C LEU A 67 0.21 15.18 -15.02
N PRO A 68 1.06 15.89 -14.24
CA PRO A 68 1.90 15.25 -13.22
C PRO A 68 1.02 14.79 -12.05
N GLU A 69 0.37 13.65 -12.22
CA GLU A 69 -0.31 12.94 -11.15
C GLU A 69 0.75 12.22 -10.32
N LEU A 70 1.15 12.87 -9.23
CA LEU A 70 2.00 12.30 -8.20
C LEU A 70 1.26 11.18 -7.48
N GLN A 71 1.79 9.98 -7.62
CA GLN A 71 1.37 8.83 -6.83
C GLN A 71 2.51 8.38 -5.93
N GLN A 72 2.18 7.84 -4.77
CA GLN A 72 3.18 7.39 -3.81
C GLN A 72 2.86 5.97 -3.36
N GLU A 73 3.85 5.10 -3.42
CA GLU A 73 3.77 3.75 -2.89
C GLU A 73 4.55 3.68 -1.59
N LYS A 74 3.90 3.25 -0.51
CA LYS A 74 4.52 3.03 0.80
C LYS A 74 4.39 1.55 1.16
N THR A 75 5.52 0.91 1.38
CA THR A 75 5.59 -0.47 1.84
C THR A 75 5.94 -0.49 3.31
N LEU A 76 5.06 -1.04 4.14
CA LEU A 76 5.20 -1.18 5.58
C LEU A 76 5.40 -2.64 5.95
N SER A 77 6.32 -2.91 6.89
CA SER A 77 6.45 -4.24 7.47
C SER A 77 5.41 -4.42 8.54
N ILE A 78 4.79 -5.59 8.59
CA ILE A 78 4.03 -6.06 9.73
C ILE A 78 4.99 -6.89 10.60
N PRO A 79 5.23 -6.53 11.86
CA PRO A 79 5.98 -7.36 12.82
C PRO A 79 5.28 -8.70 13.11
N PHE A 80 6.03 -9.73 13.51
CA PHE A 80 5.47 -11.06 13.80
C PHE A 80 4.56 -11.11 15.03
N ASP A 81 4.80 -10.21 15.97
CA ASP A 81 4.03 -10.02 17.20
C ASP A 81 2.78 -9.15 16.98
N TYR A 82 2.57 -8.63 15.76
CA TYR A 82 1.41 -7.80 15.45
C TYR A 82 0.17 -8.67 15.20
N PRO A 83 -0.99 -8.38 15.85
CA PRO A 83 -2.21 -9.16 15.67
C PRO A 83 -2.77 -8.99 14.25
N LEU A 84 -2.87 -10.09 13.49
CA LEU A 84 -3.34 -10.07 12.11
C LEU A 84 -4.87 -10.07 11.99
N ASP A 85 -5.56 -10.76 12.90
CA ASP A 85 -7.00 -11.00 12.83
C ASP A 85 -7.83 -9.71 12.71
N THR A 86 -7.35 -8.63 13.35
CA THR A 86 -8.02 -7.33 13.36
C THR A 86 -7.35 -6.28 12.48
N LEU A 87 -6.19 -6.59 11.88
CA LEU A 87 -5.38 -5.60 11.17
C LEU A 87 -6.12 -5.00 9.97
N LEU A 88 -6.83 -5.83 9.19
CA LEU A 88 -7.59 -5.35 8.03
C LEU A 88 -8.69 -4.36 8.44
N LEU A 89 -9.44 -4.70 9.49
CA LEU A 89 -10.51 -3.85 10.04
C LEU A 89 -9.93 -2.55 10.62
N GLN A 90 -8.82 -2.64 11.37
CA GLN A 90 -8.13 -1.47 11.91
C GLN A 90 -7.67 -0.51 10.81
N ILE A 91 -7.06 -1.02 9.73
CA ILE A 91 -6.66 -0.20 8.58
C ILE A 91 -7.88 0.50 7.96
N GLN A 92 -8.98 -0.23 7.77
CA GLN A 92 -10.20 0.31 7.19
C GLN A 92 -10.83 1.40 8.07
N GLU A 93 -10.92 1.17 9.38
CA GLU A 93 -11.47 2.10 10.36
C GLU A 93 -10.63 3.38 10.44
N GLU A 94 -9.30 3.25 10.58
CA GLU A 94 -8.39 4.39 10.69
C GLU A 94 -8.38 5.24 9.40
N LEU A 95 -8.49 4.62 8.22
CA LEU A 95 -8.64 5.33 6.95
C LEU A 95 -9.98 6.07 6.85
N SER A 96 -11.06 5.43 7.32
CA SER A 96 -12.41 6.00 7.32
C SER A 96 -12.52 7.18 8.29
N LEU A 97 -11.93 7.06 9.49
CA LEU A 97 -11.85 8.12 10.50
C LEU A 97 -11.14 9.37 9.97
N ARG A 98 -10.12 9.18 9.13
CA ARG A 98 -9.38 10.29 8.50
C ARG A 98 -10.06 10.83 7.24
N LEU A 99 -11.26 10.37 6.90
CA LEU A 99 -11.99 10.78 5.69
C LEU A 99 -11.14 10.59 4.42
N VAL A 100 -10.36 9.51 4.37
CA VAL A 100 -9.60 9.12 3.18
C VAL A 100 -10.43 8.13 2.40
N LYS A 101 -10.63 8.37 1.10
CA LYS A 101 -11.40 7.45 0.27
C LYS A 101 -10.55 6.22 -0.04
N ILE A 102 -11.09 5.06 0.32
CA ILE A 102 -10.52 3.75 -0.01
C ILE A 102 -11.06 3.34 -1.37
N HIS A 103 -10.19 3.22 -2.36
CA HIS A 103 -10.55 2.76 -3.71
C HIS A 103 -10.47 1.24 -3.83
N GLN A 104 -9.53 0.64 -3.11
CA GLN A 104 -9.29 -0.79 -3.11
C GLN A 104 -8.68 -1.20 -1.79
N LEU A 105 -9.18 -2.27 -1.20
CA LEU A 105 -8.59 -2.92 -0.03
C LEU A 105 -8.61 -4.43 -0.30
N GLU A 106 -7.43 -5.03 -0.42
CA GLU A 106 -7.27 -6.45 -0.73
C GLU A 106 -6.29 -7.11 0.22
N GLU A 107 -6.66 -8.30 0.66
CA GLU A 107 -5.81 -9.19 1.44
C GLU A 107 -5.33 -10.34 0.54
N LYS A 108 -4.04 -10.68 0.65
CA LYS A 108 -3.42 -11.77 -0.10
C LYS A 108 -2.54 -12.57 0.83
N ASP A 109 -2.90 -13.83 1.00
CA ASP A 109 -2.05 -14.79 1.68
C ASP A 109 -1.32 -15.69 0.69
N SER A 110 0.00 -15.76 0.82
CA SER A 110 0.85 -16.62 0.00
C SER A 110 1.76 -17.46 0.87
N LYS A 111 2.44 -18.44 0.27
CA LYS A 111 3.31 -19.37 1.00
C LYS A 111 4.39 -18.66 1.83
N ASP A 112 4.99 -17.60 1.28
CA ASP A 112 6.15 -16.94 1.86
C ASP A 112 5.84 -15.56 2.46
N GLN A 113 4.67 -15.00 2.18
CA GLN A 113 4.28 -13.67 2.68
C GLN A 113 2.77 -13.54 2.81
N TYR A 114 2.36 -12.77 3.81
CA TYR A 114 1.02 -12.23 3.98
C TYR A 114 1.04 -10.74 3.62
N GLN A 115 0.04 -10.28 2.86
CA GLN A 115 0.01 -8.92 2.34
C GLN A 115 -1.39 -8.30 2.42
N ILE A 116 -1.46 -7.04 2.87
CA ILE A 116 -2.63 -6.18 2.68
C ILE A 116 -2.27 -5.04 1.73
N LEU A 117 -3.10 -4.81 0.71
CA LEU A 117 -2.98 -3.73 -0.26
C LEU A 117 -4.13 -2.75 -0.09
N ALA A 118 -3.83 -1.50 0.25
CA ALA A 118 -4.81 -0.43 0.32
C ALA A 118 -4.47 0.66 -0.71
N LYS A 119 -5.34 0.89 -1.69
CA LYS A 119 -5.27 2.05 -2.58
C LYS A 119 -6.19 3.12 -2.07
N VAL A 120 -5.62 4.28 -1.77
CA VAL A 120 -6.32 5.39 -1.14
C VAL A 120 -6.15 6.68 -1.92
N GLY A 121 -7.10 7.58 -1.79
CA GLY A 121 -7.09 8.80 -2.55
C GLY A 121 -8.23 9.77 -2.24
N SER A 122 -8.48 10.66 -3.20
CA SER A 122 -9.62 11.58 -3.18
C SER A 122 -10.43 11.42 -4.45
N GLU A 123 -11.75 11.60 -4.33
CA GLU A 123 -12.72 11.51 -5.43
C GLU A 123 -12.64 10.19 -6.22
N SER A 124 -12.10 10.22 -7.44
CA SER A 124 -11.91 9.06 -8.31
C SER A 124 -10.43 8.73 -8.55
N ARG A 125 -9.51 9.44 -7.90
CA ARG A 125 -8.08 9.33 -8.13
C ARG A 125 -7.39 8.64 -6.97
N THR A 126 -6.57 7.64 -7.27
CA THR A 126 -5.63 7.07 -6.32
C THR A 126 -4.42 8.00 -6.22
N THR A 127 -4.05 8.38 -5.00
CA THR A 127 -2.83 9.16 -4.73
C THR A 127 -1.80 8.31 -4.01
N HIS A 128 -2.24 7.35 -3.18
CA HIS A 128 -1.32 6.50 -2.43
C HIS A 128 -1.71 5.03 -2.55
N THR A 129 -0.68 4.18 -2.65
CA THR A 129 -0.79 2.73 -2.53
C THR A 129 -0.01 2.32 -1.28
N LEU A 130 -0.71 1.80 -0.29
CA LEU A 130 -0.12 1.27 0.94
C LEU A 130 -0.05 -0.25 0.83
N ARG A 131 1.15 -0.80 1.05
CA ARG A 131 1.40 -2.23 1.04
C ARG A 131 1.91 -2.65 2.41
N PHE A 132 1.12 -3.40 3.14
CA PHE A 132 1.50 -3.97 4.42
C PHE A 132 1.97 -5.41 4.18
N ILE A 133 3.18 -5.75 4.61
CA ILE A 133 3.80 -7.05 4.33
C ILE A 133 4.28 -7.70 5.62
N LEU A 134 3.79 -8.91 5.89
CA LEU A 134 4.40 -9.84 6.82
C LEU A 134 5.14 -10.91 6.01
N LYS A 135 6.47 -10.94 6.09
CA LYS A 135 7.25 -12.05 5.53
C LYS A 135 7.09 -13.27 6.45
N LYS A 136 6.66 -14.43 5.96
CA LYS A 136 6.54 -15.63 6.80
C LYS A 136 7.93 -16.19 7.11
N ILE A 137 8.20 -16.52 8.37
CA ILE A 137 9.44 -17.23 8.76
C ILE A 137 9.18 -18.73 8.65
N LYS A 138 10.19 -19.46 8.18
CA LYS A 138 10.23 -20.92 8.28
C LYS A 138 10.79 -21.29 9.64
N ILE A 139 9.96 -21.88 10.48
CA ILE A 139 10.36 -22.37 11.80
C ILE A 139 10.70 -23.86 11.65
N ALA A 140 11.88 -24.24 12.12
CA ALA A 140 12.24 -25.65 12.32
C ALA A 140 12.14 -25.92 13.82
N LEU A 141 11.20 -26.77 14.23
CA LEU A 141 11.10 -27.24 15.60
C LEU A 141 12.02 -28.45 15.75
N LEU A 142 13.08 -28.30 16.55
CA LEU A 142 13.99 -29.38 16.92
C LEU A 142 13.65 -29.78 18.34
N ILE A 143 13.23 -31.04 18.50
CA ILE A 143 12.98 -31.62 19.82
C ILE A 143 13.99 -32.76 19.98
N ASP A 144 14.92 -32.57 20.92
CA ASP A 144 15.91 -33.58 21.25
C ASP A 144 15.26 -34.72 22.06
N ASP A 145 15.80 -35.92 21.95
CA ASP A 145 15.29 -37.14 22.61
C ASP A 145 13.82 -37.53 22.33
N PHE A 146 13.16 -36.89 21.37
CA PHE A 146 11.75 -37.14 21.01
C PHE A 146 11.50 -38.61 20.60
N GLY A 147 12.52 -39.28 20.05
CA GLY A 147 12.48 -40.70 19.72
C GLY A 147 12.56 -41.65 20.93
N TYR A 148 12.93 -41.16 22.12
CA TYR A 148 13.02 -41.96 23.35
C TYR A 148 11.75 -41.83 24.22
N SER A 149 10.96 -40.77 24.04
CA SER A 149 9.63 -40.64 24.63
C SER A 149 8.61 -41.51 23.88
N LYS A 150 8.50 -42.79 24.24
CA LYS A 150 7.35 -43.61 23.82
C LYS A 150 6.11 -43.21 24.62
N GLY A 151 5.07 -42.72 23.95
CA GLY A 151 3.74 -42.59 24.56
C GLY A 151 2.82 -41.61 23.83
N GLY A 152 1.51 -41.87 23.88
CA GLY A 152 0.47 -41.13 23.17
C GLY A 152 0.37 -39.63 23.46
N VAL A 153 1.15 -39.09 24.41
CA VAL A 153 1.30 -37.64 24.63
C VAL A 153 1.99 -36.96 23.44
N VAL A 154 2.98 -37.62 22.84
CA VAL A 154 3.67 -37.12 21.64
C VAL A 154 2.73 -37.13 20.44
N ASP A 155 1.98 -38.21 20.25
CA ASP A 155 1.04 -38.35 19.14
C ASP A 155 -0.08 -37.30 19.24
N VAL A 156 -0.67 -37.11 20.43
CA VAL A 156 -1.69 -36.07 20.67
C VAL A 156 -1.11 -34.67 20.46
N PHE A 157 0.10 -34.39 20.95
CA PHE A 157 0.75 -33.09 20.72
C PHE A 157 0.97 -32.79 19.23
N LEU A 158 1.39 -33.79 18.45
CA LEU A 158 1.59 -33.66 17.01
C LEU A 158 0.27 -33.52 16.24
N GLU A 159 -0.78 -34.23 16.65
CA GLU A 159 -2.13 -34.08 16.08
C GLU A 159 -2.71 -32.68 16.36
N ASP A 160 -2.53 -32.16 17.57
CA ASP A 160 -3.03 -30.83 17.99
C ASP A 160 -2.32 -29.68 17.26
N LEU A 161 -1.07 -29.87 16.86
CA LEU A 161 -0.25 -28.83 16.23
C LEU A 161 -0.83 -28.34 14.90
N ASN A 162 -1.63 -29.15 14.19
CA ASN A 162 -2.34 -28.83 12.93
C ASN A 162 -1.54 -27.95 11.93
N ILE A 163 -0.22 -28.16 11.86
CA ILE A 163 0.69 -27.47 10.93
C ILE A 163 1.55 -28.50 10.20
N PRO A 164 1.95 -28.25 8.94
CA PRO A 164 2.88 -29.13 8.25
C PRO A 164 4.27 -29.05 8.89
N PHE A 165 4.75 -30.17 9.45
CA PHE A 165 6.09 -30.30 10.04
C PHE A 165 6.86 -31.47 9.43
N THR A 166 8.16 -31.53 9.70
CA THR A 166 9.03 -32.68 9.35
C THR A 166 9.72 -33.14 10.63
N ILE A 167 9.57 -34.42 10.97
CA ILE A 167 10.26 -35.03 12.11
C ILE A 167 11.53 -35.69 11.59
N SER A 168 12.68 -35.30 12.14
CA SER A 168 13.97 -35.94 11.89
C SER A 168 14.43 -36.63 13.17
N VAL A 169 14.38 -37.96 13.20
CA VAL A 169 14.83 -38.76 14.34
C VAL A 169 16.30 -39.14 14.12
N ILE A 170 17.18 -38.79 15.07
CA ILE A 170 18.58 -39.27 15.09
C ILE A 170 18.61 -40.57 15.89
N PRO A 171 18.84 -41.74 15.26
CA PRO A 171 18.96 -42.99 16.00
C PRO A 171 20.24 -42.95 16.85
N GLY A 172 20.11 -43.16 18.16
CA GLY A 172 21.27 -43.34 19.04
C GLY A 172 22.09 -44.55 18.62
N THR A 173 23.41 -44.40 18.68
CA THR A 173 24.35 -45.53 18.67
C THR A 173 24.03 -46.47 19.86
N PRO A 174 24.13 -47.80 19.64
CA PRO A 174 23.63 -48.84 20.54
C PRO A 174 24.23 -48.84 21.94
#